data_AF-A0A8C5ZP41-F1
#
_entry.id   AF-A0A8C5ZP41-F1
#
_cell.length_a   1.000
_cell.length_b   1.000
_cell.length_c   1.000
_cell.angle_alpha   90.00
_cell.angle_beta   90.00
_cell.angle_gamma   90.00
#
_symmetry.space_group_name_H-M   'P 1'
#
loop_
_entity.id
_entity.type
_entity.pdbx_description
1 polymer ?
#
loop_
_entity_poly.entity_id
_entity_poly.type
_entity_poly.pdbx_seq_one_letter_code
_entity_poly.pdbx_strand_id
1 'polypeptide(L)'
;MSQRGRFGFLSYLLLLSRVLRFEHRVEEPNSSSWHGELSGPGTTILCLHGAQSNLSPLQLAVLHWQVSSRHHQTRTLDYGYLLGLLEDMQAHWEEAPLLPQEQEESLADSFSAFSEFGLRLLRQLRDYFPATNSTAVYRLELLLK
;
A
#
# COMPACT_ATOMS: atom_id res chain seq x y z
N MET A 1 4.48 6.65 -23.96
CA MET A 1 5.29 5.70 -23.15
C MET A 1 5.80 4.57 -24.02
N SER A 2 7.01 4.06 -23.77
CA SER A 2 7.44 2.79 -24.37
C SER A 2 6.63 1.62 -23.78
N GLN A 3 6.22 0.66 -24.61
CA GLN A 3 5.54 -0.57 -24.20
C GLN A 3 6.22 -1.24 -22.99
N ARG A 4 7.56 -1.17 -22.94
CA ARG A 4 8.39 -1.73 -21.87
C ARG A 4 8.09 -1.17 -20.48
N GLY A 5 7.81 0.13 -20.35
CA GLY A 5 7.49 0.77 -19.06
C GLY A 5 6.13 0.35 -18.51
N ARG A 6 5.14 0.11 -19.38
CA ARG A 6 3.81 -0.36 -18.99
C ARG A 6 3.86 -1.81 -18.49
N PHE A 7 4.57 -2.70 -19.19
CA PHE A 7 4.77 -4.08 -18.74
C PHE A 7 5.61 -4.16 -17.45
N GLY A 8 6.61 -3.30 -17.28
CA GLY A 8 7.40 -3.19 -16.05
C GLY A 8 6.54 -2.86 -14.84
N PHE A 9 5.68 -1.84 -14.95
CA PHE A 9 4.77 -1.43 -13.89
C PHE A 9 3.81 -2.56 -13.47
N LEU A 10 3.13 -3.18 -14.44
CA LEU A 10 2.17 -4.26 -14.14
C LEU A 10 2.85 -5.51 -13.58
N SER A 11 4.00 -5.90 -14.13
CA SER A 11 4.74 -7.06 -13.60
C SER A 11 5.23 -6.83 -12.17
N TYR A 12 5.69 -5.60 -11.86
CA TYR A 12 6.07 -5.23 -10.50
C TYR A 12 4.87 -5.27 -9.55
N LEU A 13 3.71 -4.73 -9.95
CA LEU A 13 2.47 -4.79 -9.17
C LEU A 13 2.12 -6.23 -8.79
N LEU A 14 2.18 -7.14 -9.77
CA LEU A 14 1.88 -8.55 -9.55
C LEU A 14 2.89 -9.21 -8.62
N LEU A 15 4.18 -8.93 -8.80
CA LEU A 15 5.27 -9.45 -7.97
C LEU A 15 5.13 -8.97 -6.52
N LEU A 16 5.01 -7.66 -6.31
CA LEU A 16 4.81 -7.05 -4.99
C LEU A 16 3.58 -7.64 -4.30
N SER A 17 2.45 -7.77 -5.01
CA SER A 17 1.25 -8.38 -4.43
C SER A 17 1.46 -9.81 -3.95
N ARG A 18 2.34 -10.59 -4.61
CA ARG A 18 2.63 -11.97 -4.23
C ARG A 18 3.59 -12.00 -3.04
N VAL A 19 4.64 -11.18 -3.07
CA VAL A 19 5.60 -11.05 -1.97
C VAL A 19 4.87 -10.59 -0.71
N LEU A 20 4.12 -9.49 -0.76
CA LEU A 20 3.38 -8.96 0.40
C LEU A 20 2.42 -10.01 1.00
N ARG A 21 1.68 -10.74 0.15
CA ARG A 21 0.79 -11.81 0.61
C ARG A 21 1.53 -12.98 1.23
N PHE A 22 2.71 -13.32 0.71
CA PHE A 22 3.54 -14.38 1.25
C PHE A 22 4.10 -13.98 2.63
N GLU A 23 4.71 -12.80 2.72
CA GLU A 23 5.31 -12.31 3.97
C GLU A 23 4.26 -12.16 5.08
N HIS A 24 3.10 -11.55 4.81
CA HIS A 24 2.03 -11.45 5.80
C HIS A 24 1.42 -12.83 6.16
N ARG A 25 1.57 -13.86 5.33
CA ARG A 25 1.13 -15.23 5.69
C ARG A 25 2.12 -15.92 6.62
N VAL A 26 3.41 -15.60 6.48
CA VAL A 26 4.47 -16.10 7.36
C VAL A 26 4.40 -15.39 8.71
N GLU A 27 4.06 -14.10 8.72
CA GLU A 27 3.78 -13.34 9.94
C GLU A 27 2.54 -13.89 10.69
N GLU A 28 2.58 -13.86 12.02
CA GLU A 28 1.52 -14.43 12.86
C GLU A 28 0.11 -13.88 12.52
N PRO A 29 -0.90 -14.75 12.38
CA PRO A 29 -2.19 -14.41 11.78
C PRO A 29 -3.06 -13.42 12.57
N ASN A 30 -2.69 -13.07 13.81
CA ASN A 30 -3.54 -12.30 14.73
C ASN A 30 -3.07 -10.87 14.97
N SER A 31 -1.94 -10.46 14.39
CA SER A 31 -1.41 -9.12 14.62
C SER A 31 -1.96 -8.16 13.54
N SER A 32 -2.91 -7.29 13.92
CA SER A 32 -3.27 -6.12 13.10
C SER A 32 -2.17 -5.04 13.16
N SER A 33 -0.94 -5.46 13.42
CA SER A 33 0.24 -4.65 13.72
C SER A 33 1.41 -5.02 12.81
N TRP A 34 1.17 -5.73 11.70
CA TRP A 34 2.22 -5.96 10.73
C TRP A 34 2.44 -4.69 9.89
N HIS A 35 3.68 -4.20 9.90
CA HIS A 35 4.08 -2.93 9.30
C HIS A 35 4.56 -3.09 7.84
N GLY A 36 4.15 -4.16 7.16
CA GLY A 36 4.56 -4.41 5.76
C GLY A 36 6.03 -4.82 5.62
N GLU A 37 6.65 -5.34 6.67
CA GLU A 37 8.06 -5.73 6.68
C GLU A 37 8.32 -6.85 5.67
N LEU A 38 9.24 -6.60 4.72
CA LEU A 38 9.63 -7.59 3.73
C LEU A 38 10.93 -8.25 4.13
N SER A 39 11.06 -9.56 3.93
CA SER A 39 12.31 -10.27 4.16
C SER A 39 13.44 -9.69 3.29
N GLY A 40 14.70 -9.89 3.71
CA GLY A 40 15.86 -9.49 2.90
C GLY A 40 15.79 -9.99 1.44
N PRO A 41 15.44 -11.27 1.19
CA PRO A 41 15.20 -11.77 -0.16
C PRO A 41 14.02 -11.09 -0.87
N GLY A 42 12.89 -10.88 -0.19
CA GLY A 42 11.72 -10.19 -0.75
C GLY A 42 12.04 -8.77 -1.21
N THR A 43 12.71 -8.00 -0.35
CA THR A 43 13.22 -6.66 -0.66
C THR A 43 14.18 -6.68 -1.84
N THR A 44 15.15 -7.62 -1.85
CA THR A 44 16.14 -7.72 -2.93
C THR A 44 15.50 -7.98 -4.28
N ILE A 45 14.57 -8.93 -4.36
CA ILE A 45 13.88 -9.28 -5.61
C ILE A 45 13.09 -8.09 -6.15
N LEU A 46 12.39 -7.35 -5.28
CA LEU A 46 11.64 -6.16 -5.67
C LEU A 46 12.57 -5.03 -6.14
N CYS A 47 13.66 -4.75 -5.43
CA CYS A 47 14.63 -3.74 -5.84
C CYS A 47 15.23 -4.06 -7.21
N LEU A 48 15.66 -5.30 -7.44
CA LEU A 48 16.20 -5.73 -8.73
C LEU A 48 15.16 -5.61 -9.85
N HIS A 49 13.92 -6.02 -9.60
CA HIS A 49 12.85 -5.94 -10.61
C HIS A 49 12.45 -4.50 -10.95
N GLY A 50 12.42 -3.62 -9.93
CA GLY A 50 12.19 -2.19 -10.12
C GLY A 50 13.26 -1.53 -10.98
N ALA A 51 14.53 -1.82 -10.69
CA ALA A 51 15.67 -1.33 -11.48
C ALA A 51 15.64 -1.85 -12.93
N GLN A 52 15.38 -3.15 -13.14
CA GLN A 52 15.27 -3.75 -14.47
C GLN A 52 14.12 -3.19 -15.31
N SER A 53 13.04 -2.80 -14.63
CA SER A 53 11.84 -2.21 -15.24
C SER A 53 11.96 -0.69 -15.45
N ASN A 54 13.04 -0.07 -14.95
CA ASN A 54 13.29 1.37 -14.99
C ASN A 54 12.11 2.18 -14.43
N LEU A 55 11.59 1.74 -13.28
CA LEU A 55 10.52 2.44 -12.57
C LEU A 55 11.07 3.64 -11.81
N SER A 56 10.37 4.78 -11.87
CA SER A 56 10.73 5.95 -11.08
C SER A 56 10.42 5.73 -9.59
N PRO A 57 11.04 6.50 -8.67
CA PRO A 57 10.67 6.50 -7.26
C PRO A 57 9.17 6.70 -7.04
N LEU A 58 8.56 7.67 -7.74
CA LEU A 58 7.12 7.90 -7.68
C LEU A 58 6.31 6.67 -8.12
N GLN A 59 6.70 5.99 -9.21
CA GLN A 59 6.01 4.78 -9.65
C GLN A 59 6.10 3.65 -8.63
N LEU A 60 7.25 3.51 -7.96
CA LEU A 60 7.42 2.52 -6.89
C LEU A 60 6.52 2.87 -5.68
N ALA A 61 6.50 4.12 -5.24
CA ALA A 61 5.65 4.56 -4.13
C ALA A 61 4.16 4.33 -4.42
N VAL A 62 3.71 4.67 -5.64
CA VAL A 62 2.35 4.37 -6.14
C VAL A 62 2.04 2.88 -6.08
N LEU A 63 2.95 2.03 -6.58
CA LEU A 63 2.75 0.58 -6.59
C LEU A 63 2.66 0.00 -5.17
N HIS A 64 3.50 0.49 -4.25
CA HIS A 64 3.47 0.10 -2.84
C HIS A 64 2.15 0.50 -2.19
N TRP A 65 1.69 1.74 -2.38
CA TRP A 65 0.38 2.17 -1.92
C TRP A 65 -0.76 1.30 -2.48
N GLN A 66 -0.82 1.11 -3.80
CA GLN A 66 -1.91 0.38 -4.45
C GLN A 66 -2.00 -1.07 -3.96
N VAL A 67 -0.87 -1.75 -3.82
CA VAL A 67 -0.84 -3.14 -3.37
C VAL A 67 -1.18 -3.23 -1.87
N SER A 68 -0.57 -2.38 -1.04
CA SER A 68 -0.75 -2.43 0.41
C SER A 68 -2.15 -1.99 0.84
N SER A 69 -2.69 -0.91 0.27
CA SER A 69 -4.05 -0.43 0.57
C SER A 69 -5.11 -1.49 0.19
N ARG A 70 -4.97 -2.13 -0.98
CA ARG A 70 -5.85 -3.22 -1.40
C ARG A 70 -5.72 -4.45 -0.50
N HIS A 71 -4.49 -4.81 -0.12
CA HIS A 71 -4.25 -5.93 0.79
C HIS A 71 -4.88 -5.67 2.15
N HIS A 72 -4.73 -4.46 2.70
CA HIS A 72 -5.30 -4.03 3.98
C HIS A 72 -6.81 -4.25 4.06
N GLN A 73 -7.55 -4.01 2.98
CA GLN A 73 -9.01 -4.23 2.94
C GLN A 73 -9.41 -5.70 3.11
N THR A 74 -8.51 -6.65 2.84
CA THR A 74 -8.72 -8.09 3.01
C THR A 74 -8.06 -8.65 4.26
N ARG A 75 -6.92 -8.09 4.64
CA ARG A 75 -6.13 -8.49 5.79
C ARG A 75 -5.43 -7.27 6.35
N THR A 76 -5.93 -6.80 7.49
CA THR A 76 -5.56 -5.51 8.06
C THR A 76 -4.06 -5.39 8.28
N LEU A 77 -3.47 -4.37 7.66
CA LEU A 77 -2.12 -3.88 7.92
C LEU A 77 -2.15 -2.81 9.02
N ASP A 78 -0.99 -2.49 9.58
CA ASP A 78 -0.84 -1.31 10.43
C ASP A 78 -1.22 -0.02 9.65
N TYR A 79 -1.97 0.89 10.31
CA TYR A 79 -2.39 2.14 9.68
C TYR A 79 -1.26 3.17 9.59
N GLY A 80 -0.28 3.12 10.50
CA GLY A 80 0.91 3.97 10.46
C GLY A 80 1.80 3.60 9.28
N TYR A 81 1.92 2.31 8.96
CA TYR A 81 2.56 1.87 7.72
C TYR A 81 1.88 2.45 6.47
N LEU A 82 0.54 2.37 6.38
CA LEU A 82 -0.20 2.94 5.24
C LEU A 82 -0.02 4.46 5.14
N LEU A 83 -0.03 5.17 6.26
CA LEU A 83 0.25 6.60 6.30
C LEU A 83 1.66 6.91 5.79
N GLY A 84 2.66 6.15 6.22
CA GLY A 84 4.04 6.30 5.73
C GLY A 84 4.18 6.09 4.21
N LEU A 85 3.38 5.21 3.61
CA LEU A 85 3.34 5.06 2.14
C LEU A 85 2.75 6.29 1.44
N LEU A 86 1.75 6.94 2.04
CA LEU A 86 1.19 8.19 1.51
C LEU A 86 2.21 9.32 1.60
N GLU A 87 2.91 9.43 2.73
CA GLU A 87 3.96 10.43 2.95
C GLU A 87 5.13 10.23 1.97
N ASP A 88 5.58 8.99 1.76
CA ASP A 88 6.62 8.65 0.77
C ASP A 88 6.21 9.00 -0.67
N MET A 89 4.98 8.66 -1.04
CA MET A 89 4.45 9.02 -2.35
C MET A 89 4.34 10.54 -2.53
N GLN A 90 3.92 11.27 -1.50
CA GLN A 90 3.84 12.73 -1.53
C GLN A 90 5.23 13.35 -1.69
N ALA A 91 6.25 12.83 -1.01
CA ALA A 91 7.63 13.32 -1.12
C ALA A 91 8.17 13.20 -2.55
N HIS A 92 7.76 12.16 -3.29
CA HIS A 92 8.15 11.95 -4.67
C HIS A 92 7.23 12.63 -5.71
N TRP A 93 6.10 13.19 -5.30
CA TRP A 93 5.10 13.72 -6.23
C TRP A 93 5.55 14.99 -6.94
N GLU A 94 6.12 15.95 -6.20
CA GLU A 94 6.49 17.28 -6.73
C GLU A 94 7.76 17.26 -7.60
N GLU A 95 8.67 16.31 -7.35
CA GLU A 95 9.97 16.24 -8.04
C GLU A 95 9.93 15.33 -9.29
N ALA A 96 8.86 14.58 -9.48
CA ALA A 96 8.79 13.55 -10.51
C ALA A 96 8.22 14.06 -11.84
N PRO A 97 8.62 13.45 -12.98
CA PRO A 97 7.87 13.56 -14.22
C PRO A 97 6.43 13.09 -14.00
N LEU A 98 5.48 13.75 -14.69
CA LEU A 98 4.06 13.40 -14.66
C LEU A 98 3.86 11.88 -14.80
N LEU A 99 3.06 11.31 -13.91
CA LEU A 99 2.61 9.93 -14.04
C LEU A 99 1.84 9.79 -15.36
N PRO A 100 2.01 8.68 -16.07
CA PRO A 100 1.13 8.34 -17.16
C PRO A 100 -0.32 8.30 -16.71
N GLN A 101 -1.22 8.84 -17.53
CA GLN A 101 -2.65 8.94 -17.23
C GLN A 101 -3.26 7.62 -16.72
N GLU A 102 -2.97 6.47 -17.34
CA GLU A 102 -3.49 5.17 -16.91
C GLU A 102 -3.05 4.79 -15.48
N GLN A 103 -1.82 5.16 -15.08
CA GLN A 103 -1.30 4.89 -13.74
C GLN A 103 -1.92 5.84 -12.71
N GLU A 104 -2.15 7.09 -13.11
CA GLU A 104 -2.83 8.09 -12.28
C GLU A 104 -4.31 7.72 -12.05
N GLU A 105 -5.03 7.32 -13.10
CA GLU A 105 -6.41 6.81 -13.01
C GLU A 105 -6.48 5.59 -12.08
N SER A 106 -5.57 4.62 -12.26
CA SER A 106 -5.49 3.46 -11.40
C SER A 106 -5.14 3.80 -9.94
N LEU A 107 -4.35 4.86 -9.72
CA LEU A 107 -4.06 5.36 -8.37
C LEU A 107 -5.31 6.00 -7.75
N ALA A 108 -6.04 6.84 -8.49
CA ALA A 108 -7.29 7.46 -8.06
C ALA A 108 -8.35 6.42 -7.67
N ASP A 109 -8.46 5.33 -8.44
CA ASP A 109 -9.32 4.20 -8.11
C ASP A 109 -8.93 3.56 -6.76
N SER A 110 -7.62 3.42 -6.50
CA SER A 110 -7.13 2.85 -5.23
C SER A 110 -7.46 3.72 -4.03
N PHE A 111 -7.36 5.05 -4.16
CA PHE A 111 -7.77 5.99 -3.11
C PHE A 111 -9.28 5.90 -2.85
N SER A 112 -10.08 5.91 -3.91
CA SER A 112 -11.54 5.80 -3.82
C SER A 112 -11.95 4.52 -3.08
N ALA A 113 -11.37 3.38 -3.46
CA ALA A 113 -11.64 2.11 -2.80
C ALA A 113 -11.22 2.10 -1.32
N PHE A 114 -10.08 2.70 -0.98
CA PHE A 114 -9.62 2.80 0.40
C PHE A 114 -10.52 3.72 1.24
N SER A 115 -10.92 4.88 0.70
CA SER A 115 -11.85 5.79 1.37
C SER A 115 -13.22 5.15 1.61
N GLU A 116 -13.76 4.44 0.62
CA GLU A 116 -15.01 3.69 0.77
C GLU A 116 -14.90 2.60 1.85
N PHE A 117 -13.77 1.90 1.91
CA PHE A 117 -13.48 0.94 2.97
C PHE A 117 -13.46 1.61 4.34
N GLY A 118 -12.69 2.69 4.51
CA GLY A 118 -12.62 3.45 5.77
C GLY A 118 -14.00 3.96 6.21
N LEU A 119 -14.79 4.53 5.30
CA LEU A 119 -16.14 4.99 5.59
C LEU A 119 -17.08 3.85 6.03
N ARG A 120 -16.93 2.64 5.48
CA ARG A 120 -17.67 1.46 5.96
C ARG A 120 -17.28 1.09 7.39
N LEU A 121 -16.00 1.12 7.73
CA LEU A 121 -15.56 0.86 9.11
C LEU A 121 -16.11 1.91 10.08
N LEU A 122 -16.08 3.20 9.69
CA LEU A 122 -16.59 4.30 10.51
C LEU A 122 -18.12 4.22 10.74
N ARG A 123 -18.88 3.72 9.76
CA ARG A 123 -20.32 3.45 9.96
C ARG A 123 -20.59 2.39 11.03
N GLN A 124 -19.62 1.51 11.27
CA GLN A 124 -19.64 0.46 12.30
C GLN A 124 -18.59 0.73 13.38
N LEU A 125 -18.40 2.01 13.74
CA LEU A 125 -17.32 2.49 14.61
C LEU A 125 -17.16 1.66 15.90
N ARG A 126 -18.28 1.33 16.56
CA ARG A 126 -18.27 0.61 17.84
C ARG A 126 -17.80 -0.84 17.71
N ASP A 127 -17.98 -1.45 16.54
CA ASP A 127 -17.62 -2.84 16.28
C ASP A 127 -16.13 -2.95 15.95
N TYR A 128 -15.60 -2.00 15.15
CA TYR A 128 -14.21 -2.02 14.69
C TYR A 128 -13.24 -1.24 15.59
N PHE A 129 -13.73 -0.19 16.26
CA PHE A 129 -12.94 0.72 17.07
C PHE A 129 -13.58 0.96 18.45
N PRO A 130 -13.75 -0.08 19.28
CA PRO A 130 -14.37 0.06 20.60
C PRO A 130 -13.53 0.97 21.50
N ALA A 131 -14.18 1.96 22.13
CA ALA A 131 -13.52 2.95 22.99
C ALA A 131 -12.84 2.34 24.24
N THR A 132 -13.18 1.10 24.59
CA THR A 132 -12.55 0.36 25.69
C THR A 132 -11.19 -0.24 25.30
N ASN A 133 -10.82 -0.22 24.02
CA ASN A 133 -9.56 -0.74 23.51
C ASN A 133 -8.69 0.41 22.99
N SER A 134 -7.67 0.79 23.75
CA SER A 134 -6.75 1.88 23.40
C SER A 134 -6.03 1.65 22.06
N THR A 135 -5.68 0.41 21.72
CA THR A 135 -5.10 0.07 20.41
C THR A 135 -6.09 0.33 19.28
N ALA A 136 -7.38 0.04 19.49
CA ALA A 136 -8.40 0.29 18.48
C ALA A 136 -8.65 1.80 18.32
N VAL A 137 -8.64 2.57 19.40
CA VAL A 137 -8.72 4.04 19.35
C VAL A 137 -7.51 4.63 18.61
N TYR A 138 -6.30 4.16 18.90
CA TYR A 138 -5.09 4.61 18.20
C TYR A 138 -5.14 4.29 16.68
N ARG A 139 -5.62 3.10 16.32
CA ARG A 139 -5.83 2.72 14.91
C ARG A 139 -6.85 3.62 14.22
N LEU A 140 -7.92 4.02 14.92
CA LEU A 140 -8.89 4.99 14.41
C LEU A 140 -8.26 6.37 14.20
N GLU A 141 -7.46 6.85 15.15
CA GLU A 141 -6.74 8.12 15.00
C GLU A 141 -5.83 8.12 13.76
N LEU A 142 -5.11 7.02 13.52
CA LEU A 142 -4.28 6.86 12.33
C LEU A 142 -5.08 6.78 11.04
N LEU A 143 -6.24 6.09 11.03
CA LEU A 143 -7.13 6.04 9.87
C LEU A 143 -7.67 7.43 9.47
N LEU A 144 -7.81 8.35 10.42
CA LEU A 144 -8.37 9.68 10.21
C LEU A 144 -7.35 10.76 9.84
N LYS A 145 -6.05 10.43 9.84
CA LYS A 145 -4.99 11.31 9.34
C LYS A 145 -4.91 11.22 7.82
#